data_AF-A0A3M1CXJ6-F1
#
_entry.id   AF-A0A3M1CXJ6-F1
#
_cell.length_a   1.000
_cell.length_b   1.000
_cell.length_c   1.000
_cell.angle_alpha   90.00
_cell.angle_beta   90.00
_cell.angle_gamma   90.00
#
_symmetry.space_group_name_H-M   'P 1'
#
loop_
_entity.id
_entity.type
_entity.pdbx_description
1 polymer ?
#
loop_
_entity_poly.entity_id
_entity_poly.type
_entity_poly.pdbx_seq_one_letter_code
_entity_poly.pdbx_strand_id
1 'polypeptide(L)'
;MRLSLSRLIYPSICLGFVFCSCSTDKVNMGGFCEKDSECKEGLVCRENICTKPENNDCTPPCPSGQECQNGKCVPVTNGDDNDGDGHKAMPQGDDCNDDNPQVNPDAYEYCDGVDNNCDGRIDEDCPPCENDTFQDCGTDVGECTPGLQRCEGGKWQPCDGQGPTAEKCDGLDNDCDGQTDENCPCQDGQTQPCGSDIPPCTMGQQSCNQGKWSSCSGLLPVEETCDGKDNDCDGLVDEGFNTGVTCIGTGECGEGVIECAADFDTRCSTMPGGSQDASQPESCDGLDNDCDGETDEGIETDDAPNDCTAAKDLGPLPDDGSSIIITGNLWPPGDEDWYKVQAIDNLEEDQEDGCDNFHFRVRFLENPDDKLLIDVKVTSCTPTEACVDDTEFDYAYDSQFDVPPGAQGMGQCPCSITPEEGKAVCSKDDRIFFIRVHGPTSGSSCDNYQLLISNGAAP
;
A
#
# COMPACT_ATOMS: atom_id res chain seq x y z
N MET A 1 -20.19 20.04 -67.26
CA MET A 1 -21.01 18.82 -67.40
C MET A 1 -21.77 18.59 -66.09
N ARG A 2 -23.05 18.25 -66.23
CA ARG A 2 -24.07 17.79 -65.26
C ARG A 2 -23.50 17.09 -63.99
N LEU A 3 -23.84 17.58 -62.79
CA LEU A 3 -24.96 17.18 -61.90
C LEU A 3 -24.79 15.79 -61.23
N SER A 4 -24.74 15.75 -59.89
CA SER A 4 -25.74 15.08 -59.01
C SER A 4 -25.31 15.21 -57.53
N LEU A 5 -25.96 16.09 -56.74
CA LEU A 5 -26.93 15.79 -55.66
C LEU A 5 -26.33 15.10 -54.41
N SER A 6 -26.68 15.39 -53.15
CA SER A 6 -27.49 16.39 -52.45
C SER A 6 -27.58 16.00 -50.96
N ARG A 7 -27.94 16.98 -50.11
CA ARG A 7 -28.48 16.95 -48.72
C ARG A 7 -27.48 17.27 -47.60
N LEU A 8 -27.53 18.47 -46.97
CA LEU A 8 -28.55 19.10 -46.08
C LEU A 8 -28.67 18.32 -44.74
N ILE A 9 -28.77 18.87 -43.51
CA ILE A 9 -28.82 20.21 -42.90
C ILE A 9 -28.78 19.99 -41.35
N TYR A 10 -28.06 20.85 -40.62
CA TYR A 10 -28.24 21.36 -39.24
C TYR A 10 -28.12 20.49 -37.96
N PRO A 11 -27.80 21.16 -36.81
CA PRO A 11 -27.19 20.59 -35.62
C PRO A 11 -28.21 20.14 -34.58
N SER A 12 -27.78 19.21 -33.71
CA SER A 12 -28.51 18.82 -32.51
C SER A 12 -27.61 18.92 -31.29
N ILE A 13 -28.11 19.71 -30.35
CA ILE A 13 -27.82 19.73 -28.93
C ILE A 13 -28.05 18.34 -28.32
N CYS A 14 -27.14 17.89 -27.45
CA CYS A 14 -27.34 16.96 -26.32
C CYS A 14 -26.35 17.43 -25.24
N LEU A 15 -26.74 18.05 -24.11
CA LEU A 15 -27.41 17.51 -22.91
C LEU A 15 -26.72 16.27 -22.32
N GLY A 16 -25.97 16.49 -21.24
CA GLY A 16 -25.88 15.62 -20.07
C GLY A 16 -24.94 14.42 -20.14
N PHE A 17 -24.25 14.23 -19.01
CA PHE A 17 -23.39 13.11 -18.60
C PHE A 17 -21.89 13.24 -18.85
N VAL A 18 -21.21 13.46 -17.73
CA VAL A 18 -19.83 13.11 -17.42
C VAL A 18 -19.45 11.79 -18.09
N PHE A 19 -18.47 11.85 -18.99
CA PHE A 19 -17.54 10.75 -19.17
C PHE A 19 -16.14 11.33 -19.06
N CYS A 20 -15.50 10.97 -17.96
CA CYS A 20 -14.06 11.05 -17.82
C CYS A 20 -13.44 10.33 -19.02
N SER A 21 -12.57 11.02 -19.76
CA SER A 21 -11.72 10.38 -20.76
C SER A 21 -10.60 9.70 -20.00
N CYS A 22 -10.66 8.39 -19.78
CA CYS A 22 -9.47 7.65 -19.39
C CYS A 22 -8.47 7.77 -20.54
N SER A 23 -7.31 8.36 -20.27
CA SER A 23 -6.17 8.24 -21.16
C SER A 23 -5.88 6.76 -21.36
N THR A 24 -5.72 6.33 -22.60
CA THR A 24 -5.28 4.97 -22.97
C THR A 24 -3.76 4.82 -22.88
N ASP A 25 -3.08 5.76 -22.20
CA ASP A 25 -1.65 5.68 -22.01
C ASP A 25 -1.32 4.64 -20.95
N LYS A 26 -0.63 3.59 -21.41
CA LYS A 26 -0.07 2.56 -20.55
C LYS A 26 0.82 3.19 -19.48
N VAL A 27 0.66 2.72 -18.25
CA VAL A 27 1.27 3.28 -17.05
C VAL A 27 2.76 2.91 -16.99
N ASN A 28 3.61 3.89 -16.61
CA ASN A 28 5.05 3.67 -16.47
C ASN A 28 5.37 2.94 -15.15
N MET A 29 6.63 2.53 -14.96
CA MET A 29 7.11 1.89 -13.74
C MET A 29 6.76 2.71 -12.49
N GLY A 30 6.22 2.06 -11.46
CA GLY A 30 5.76 2.69 -10.21
C GLY A 30 4.32 3.22 -10.25
N GLY A 31 3.64 3.20 -11.39
CA GLY A 31 2.24 3.64 -11.48
C GLY A 31 1.24 2.50 -11.27
N PHE A 32 0.02 2.89 -10.89
CA PHE A 32 -1.03 1.96 -10.47
C PHE A 32 -1.62 1.16 -11.64
N CYS A 33 -1.90 -0.12 -11.44
CA CYS A 33 -2.47 -1.02 -12.44
C CYS A 33 -3.36 -2.08 -11.80
N GLU A 34 -4.31 -2.63 -12.55
CA GLU A 34 -5.07 -3.82 -12.13
C GLU A 34 -4.63 -5.07 -12.90
N LYS A 35 -4.02 -4.90 -14.09
CA LYS A 35 -3.63 -5.97 -15.01
C LYS A 35 -2.43 -5.58 -15.87
N ASP A 36 -1.61 -6.53 -16.30
CA ASP A 36 -0.39 -6.28 -17.10
C ASP A 36 -0.62 -5.48 -18.38
N SER A 37 -1.79 -5.62 -19.01
CA SER A 37 -2.14 -4.88 -20.22
C SER A 37 -2.19 -3.36 -20.03
N GLU A 38 -2.31 -2.90 -18.79
CA GLU A 38 -2.34 -1.50 -18.38
C GLU A 38 -0.94 -0.92 -18.17
N CYS A 39 0.08 -1.78 -18.06
CA CYS A 39 1.48 -1.39 -17.95
C CYS A 39 2.15 -1.21 -19.33
N LYS A 40 3.14 -0.33 -19.39
CA LYS A 40 3.95 -0.09 -20.60
C LYS A 40 4.76 -1.33 -20.97
N GLU A 41 5.08 -1.48 -22.26
CA GLU A 41 5.74 -2.67 -22.80
C GLU A 41 7.05 -2.98 -22.03
N GLY A 42 7.16 -4.19 -21.48
CA GLY A 42 8.28 -4.62 -20.65
C GLY A 42 8.10 -4.44 -19.13
N LEU A 43 6.89 -4.17 -18.64
CA LEU A 43 6.54 -4.11 -17.21
C LEU A 43 5.35 -5.05 -16.89
N VAL A 44 5.25 -5.49 -15.65
CA VAL A 44 4.18 -6.37 -15.13
C VAL A 44 3.48 -5.73 -13.93
N CYS A 45 2.19 -6.04 -13.76
CA CYS A 45 1.38 -5.50 -12.68
C CYS A 45 1.48 -6.39 -11.43
N ARG A 46 2.10 -5.89 -10.36
CA ARG A 46 2.27 -6.61 -9.10
C ARG A 46 1.83 -5.73 -7.94
N GLU A 47 0.97 -6.25 -7.07
CA GLU A 47 0.43 -5.50 -5.92
C GLU A 47 -0.19 -4.14 -6.32
N ASN A 48 -0.82 -4.12 -7.49
CA ASN A 48 -1.39 -2.96 -8.16
C ASN A 48 -0.39 -1.89 -8.62
N ILE A 49 0.89 -2.22 -8.80
CA ILE A 49 1.93 -1.32 -9.28
C ILE A 49 2.69 -1.95 -10.47
N CYS A 50 2.94 -1.17 -11.53
CA CYS A 50 3.76 -1.61 -12.66
C CYS A 50 5.24 -1.70 -12.27
N THR A 51 5.81 -2.91 -12.27
CA THR A 51 7.21 -3.18 -11.87
C THR A 51 8.01 -3.79 -13.02
N LYS A 52 9.35 -3.78 -12.91
CA LYS A 52 10.21 -4.47 -13.87
C LYS A 52 10.08 -5.99 -13.69
N PRO A 53 10.11 -6.76 -14.77
CA PRO A 53 10.06 -8.21 -14.68
C PRO A 53 11.27 -8.75 -13.91
N GLU A 54 11.03 -9.68 -12.99
CA GLU A 54 12.08 -10.44 -12.29
C GLU A 54 12.23 -11.82 -12.94
N ASN A 55 13.24 -12.60 -12.53
CA ASN A 55 13.80 -13.77 -13.24
C ASN A 55 12.83 -14.92 -13.65
N ASN A 56 11.51 -14.78 -13.48
CA ASN A 56 10.49 -15.75 -13.84
C ASN A 56 9.27 -15.23 -14.63
N ASP A 57 9.38 -14.10 -15.33
CA ASP A 57 8.28 -13.56 -16.15
C ASP A 57 8.38 -13.96 -17.64
N CYS A 58 7.55 -14.92 -18.07
CA CYS A 58 7.43 -15.36 -19.46
C CYS A 58 6.34 -14.56 -20.20
N THR A 59 6.65 -14.03 -21.39
CA THR A 59 5.67 -13.37 -22.27
C THR A 59 5.64 -14.03 -23.66
N PRO A 60 4.49 -14.54 -24.13
CA PRO A 60 3.18 -14.60 -23.47
C PRO A 60 3.15 -15.53 -22.24
N PRO A 61 2.17 -15.36 -21.33
CA PRO A 61 2.01 -16.23 -20.17
C PRO A 61 1.87 -17.70 -20.59
N CYS A 62 2.50 -18.58 -19.82
CA CYS A 62 2.56 -20.00 -20.16
C CYS A 62 1.16 -20.65 -20.10
N PRO A 63 0.83 -21.60 -21.01
CA PRO A 63 -0.41 -22.35 -20.97
C PRO A 63 -0.57 -23.13 -19.65
N SER A 64 -1.81 -23.49 -19.28
CA SER A 64 -2.08 -24.38 -18.15
C SER A 64 -1.19 -25.63 -18.21
N GLY A 65 -0.46 -25.91 -17.11
CA GLY A 65 0.48 -27.02 -16.99
C GLY A 65 1.96 -26.68 -17.27
N GLN A 66 2.31 -25.39 -17.43
CA GLN A 66 3.69 -24.92 -17.61
C GLN A 66 4.04 -23.80 -16.63
N GLU A 67 5.25 -23.82 -16.07
CA GLU A 67 5.85 -22.71 -15.31
C GLU A 67 6.94 -22.01 -16.13
N CYS A 68 7.21 -20.76 -15.80
CA CYS A 68 8.33 -20.05 -16.39
C CYS A 68 9.60 -20.43 -15.66
N GLN A 69 10.65 -20.80 -16.40
CA GLN A 69 12.01 -20.89 -15.88
C GLN A 69 12.95 -20.19 -16.86
N ASN A 70 13.68 -19.18 -16.40
CA ASN A 70 14.64 -18.40 -17.22
C ASN A 70 14.03 -17.89 -18.55
N GLY A 71 12.80 -17.37 -18.51
CA GLY A 71 12.13 -16.79 -19.67
C GLY A 71 11.63 -17.79 -20.71
N LYS A 72 11.59 -19.09 -20.39
CA LYS A 72 11.02 -20.13 -21.23
C LYS A 72 9.93 -20.89 -20.47
N CYS A 73 8.79 -21.11 -21.12
CA CYS A 73 7.77 -21.99 -20.57
C CYS A 73 8.29 -23.43 -20.58
N VAL A 74 8.44 -23.98 -19.38
CA VAL A 74 8.73 -25.40 -19.15
C VAL A 74 7.48 -26.02 -18.52
N PRO A 75 7.17 -27.30 -18.77
CA PRO A 75 6.13 -28.00 -18.01
C PRO A 75 6.32 -27.78 -16.50
N VAL A 76 5.24 -27.61 -15.73
CA VAL A 76 5.33 -27.67 -14.26
C VAL A 76 5.74 -29.10 -13.94
N THR A 77 7.02 -29.30 -13.67
CA THR A 77 7.59 -30.61 -13.38
C THR A 77 7.66 -30.75 -11.87
N ASN A 78 6.51 -30.94 -11.22
CA ASN A 78 6.59 -31.73 -10.00
C ASN A 78 7.03 -33.12 -10.46
N GLY A 79 8.13 -33.62 -9.90
CA GLY A 79 8.59 -34.97 -10.13
C GLY A 79 7.68 -35.96 -9.41
N ASP A 80 6.39 -35.89 -9.73
CA ASP A 80 5.36 -36.70 -9.13
C ASP A 80 5.48 -38.09 -9.75
N ASP A 81 5.76 -39.01 -8.85
CA ASP A 81 5.35 -40.39 -8.85
C ASP A 81 4.00 -40.36 -8.10
N ASN A 82 2.92 -40.07 -8.82
CA ASN A 82 1.62 -39.76 -8.19
C ASN A 82 0.97 -41.00 -7.58
N ASP A 83 1.29 -42.19 -8.09
CA ASP A 83 0.80 -43.46 -7.59
C ASP A 83 1.78 -44.20 -6.66
N GLY A 84 3.02 -43.72 -6.56
CA GLY A 84 4.03 -44.15 -5.59
C GLY A 84 4.85 -45.36 -6.03
N ASP A 85 4.81 -45.77 -7.30
CA ASP A 85 5.48 -46.98 -7.81
C ASP A 85 6.99 -46.83 -8.06
N GLY A 86 7.55 -45.64 -7.82
CA GLY A 86 8.97 -45.35 -7.97
C GLY A 86 9.39 -44.93 -9.38
N HIS A 87 8.47 -44.96 -10.35
CA HIS A 87 8.66 -44.40 -11.69
C HIS A 87 8.06 -43.00 -11.78
N LYS A 88 8.47 -42.23 -12.78
CA LYS A 88 7.98 -40.85 -12.97
C LYS A 88 7.19 -40.75 -14.25
N ALA A 89 6.12 -39.95 -14.22
CA ALA A 89 5.31 -39.68 -15.39
C ALA A 89 6.11 -39.28 -16.65
N MET A 90 5.75 -39.83 -17.80
CA MET A 90 6.19 -39.31 -19.09
C MET A 90 5.73 -37.84 -19.28
N PRO A 91 6.54 -36.97 -19.92
CA PRO A 91 7.75 -37.29 -20.70
C PRO A 91 9.07 -37.21 -19.90
N GLN A 92 9.02 -37.11 -18.58
CA GLN A 92 10.19 -36.87 -17.73
C GLN A 92 10.71 -38.12 -17.03
N GLY A 93 9.88 -39.15 -16.88
CA GLY A 93 10.29 -40.51 -16.60
C GLY A 93 9.81 -41.50 -17.65
N ASP A 94 9.67 -42.73 -17.21
CA ASP A 94 9.43 -43.93 -18.01
C ASP A 94 8.05 -44.57 -17.75
N ASP A 95 7.27 -44.01 -16.82
CA ASP A 95 5.90 -44.42 -16.54
C ASP A 95 4.88 -43.76 -17.51
N CYS A 96 4.06 -44.61 -18.12
CA CYS A 96 3.07 -44.25 -19.14
C CYS A 96 1.67 -43.96 -18.56
N ASN A 97 1.45 -44.18 -17.27
CA ASN A 97 0.21 -43.86 -16.54
C ASN A 97 0.43 -43.64 -15.03
N ASP A 98 0.91 -42.44 -14.69
CA ASP A 98 1.19 -41.89 -13.34
C ASP A 98 0.02 -41.88 -12.32
N ASP A 99 -1.18 -42.30 -12.73
CA ASP A 99 -2.32 -42.48 -11.83
C ASP A 99 -2.55 -43.96 -11.45
N ASN A 100 -1.70 -44.90 -11.91
CA ASN A 100 -1.88 -46.33 -11.74
C ASN A 100 -0.54 -47.06 -11.51
N PRO A 101 -0.26 -47.52 -10.26
CA PRO A 101 1.04 -48.08 -9.89
C PRO A 101 1.28 -49.49 -10.47
N GLN A 102 0.37 -49.98 -11.31
CA GLN A 102 0.50 -51.23 -12.07
C GLN A 102 0.83 -51.00 -13.55
N VAL A 103 1.14 -49.77 -13.95
CA VAL A 103 1.45 -49.40 -15.33
C VAL A 103 2.76 -48.61 -15.34
N ASN A 104 3.89 -49.31 -15.36
CA ASN A 104 5.23 -48.74 -15.32
C ASN A 104 6.25 -49.72 -15.95
N PRO A 105 7.49 -49.28 -16.25
CA PRO A 105 8.51 -50.11 -16.89
C PRO A 105 8.85 -51.46 -16.25
N ASP A 106 8.69 -51.56 -14.93
CA ASP A 106 8.97 -52.78 -14.17
C ASP A 106 7.71 -53.64 -13.97
N ALA A 107 6.54 -53.15 -14.39
CA ALA A 107 5.28 -53.86 -14.26
C ALA A 107 5.19 -55.06 -15.20
N TYR A 108 4.37 -56.04 -14.79
CA TYR A 108 4.07 -57.22 -15.57
C TYR A 108 3.02 -56.92 -16.65
N GLU A 109 3.21 -57.41 -17.87
CA GLU A 109 2.27 -57.21 -18.99
C GLU A 109 1.01 -58.08 -18.85
N TYR A 110 -0.16 -57.43 -18.74
CA TYR A 110 -1.45 -58.11 -18.71
C TYR A 110 -2.10 -58.05 -20.09
N CYS A 111 -2.92 -59.05 -20.42
CA CYS A 111 -3.66 -59.06 -21.70
C CYS A 111 -4.96 -58.23 -21.64
N ASP A 112 -4.90 -57.04 -21.03
CA ASP A 112 -6.06 -56.19 -20.74
C ASP A 112 -6.23 -55.03 -21.75
N GLY A 113 -5.31 -54.91 -22.72
CA GLY A 113 -5.32 -53.86 -23.74
C GLY A 113 -4.69 -52.54 -23.29
N VAL A 114 -4.01 -52.53 -22.15
CA VAL A 114 -3.10 -51.47 -21.68
C VAL A 114 -1.66 -51.93 -21.94
N ASP A 115 -0.75 -51.00 -22.21
CA ASP A 115 0.71 -51.23 -22.22
C ASP A 115 1.16 -51.11 -20.76
N ASN A 116 1.16 -52.21 -20.00
CA ASN A 116 1.42 -52.16 -18.56
C ASN A 116 2.91 -51.93 -18.29
N ASN A 117 3.79 -52.48 -19.12
CA ASN A 117 5.24 -52.36 -18.95
C ASN A 117 5.87 -51.14 -19.65
N CYS A 118 5.05 -50.27 -20.23
CA CYS A 118 5.44 -49.05 -20.94
C CYS A 118 6.53 -49.25 -22.02
N ASP A 119 6.64 -50.43 -22.64
CA ASP A 119 7.64 -50.75 -23.66
C ASP A 119 7.25 -50.23 -25.06
N GLY A 120 6.05 -49.66 -25.18
CA GLY A 120 5.46 -49.12 -26.40
C GLY A 120 4.72 -50.16 -27.23
N ARG A 121 4.48 -51.35 -26.70
CA ARG A 121 3.65 -52.40 -27.27
C ARG A 121 2.52 -52.70 -26.30
N ILE A 122 1.42 -53.18 -26.86
CA ILE A 122 0.24 -53.55 -26.07
C ILE A 122 0.09 -55.06 -26.25
N ASP A 123 0.03 -55.79 -25.15
CA ASP A 123 -0.24 -57.23 -25.07
C ASP A 123 0.80 -58.13 -25.82
N GLU A 124 2.10 -57.78 -25.83
CA GLU A 124 3.13 -58.45 -26.65
C GLU A 124 3.56 -59.85 -26.17
N ASP A 125 3.38 -60.14 -24.88
CA ASP A 125 3.68 -61.45 -24.27
C ASP A 125 2.42 -62.25 -23.90
N CYS A 126 1.36 -62.11 -24.71
CA CYS A 126 0.10 -62.85 -24.56
C CYS A 126 0.08 -64.18 -25.35
N PRO A 127 0.43 -65.34 -24.74
CA PRO A 127 0.23 -66.63 -25.37
C PRO A 127 -1.26 -66.85 -25.64
N PRO A 128 -1.64 -67.36 -26.83
CA PRO A 128 -3.05 -67.60 -27.15
C PRO A 128 -3.64 -68.59 -26.15
N CYS A 129 -4.73 -68.19 -25.49
CA CYS A 129 -5.48 -69.04 -24.57
C CYS A 129 -6.80 -69.49 -25.19
N GLU A 130 -7.29 -70.65 -24.77
CA GLU A 130 -8.63 -71.12 -25.15
C GLU A 130 -9.66 -70.52 -24.19
N ASN A 131 -10.77 -69.99 -24.72
CA ASN A 131 -11.84 -69.43 -23.88
C ASN A 131 -12.28 -70.40 -22.78
N ASP A 132 -12.58 -69.87 -21.59
CA ASP A 132 -12.97 -70.61 -20.38
C ASP A 132 -11.86 -71.51 -19.78
N THR A 133 -10.59 -71.31 -20.17
CA THR A 133 -9.45 -71.88 -19.44
C THR A 133 -9.00 -70.97 -18.30
N PHE A 134 -8.32 -71.56 -17.33
CA PHE A 134 -7.79 -70.88 -16.14
C PHE A 134 -6.28 -71.14 -16.03
N GLN A 135 -5.54 -70.13 -15.58
CA GLN A 135 -4.15 -70.28 -15.17
C GLN A 135 -3.93 -69.62 -13.81
N ASP A 136 -2.97 -70.16 -13.06
CA ASP A 136 -2.53 -69.59 -11.79
C ASP A 136 -1.82 -68.24 -12.06
N CYS A 137 -2.06 -67.26 -11.19
CA CYS A 137 -1.45 -65.94 -11.23
C CYS A 137 -1.20 -65.42 -9.81
N GLY A 138 -0.38 -64.37 -9.68
CA GLY A 138 -0.02 -63.80 -8.38
C GLY A 138 0.95 -64.69 -7.58
N THR A 139 1.23 -64.28 -6.34
CA THR A 139 2.16 -64.92 -5.41
C THR A 139 1.55 -64.99 -4.01
N ASP A 140 2.06 -65.87 -3.15
CA ASP A 140 1.74 -65.96 -1.71
C ASP A 140 2.82 -65.34 -0.82
N VAL A 141 3.67 -64.50 -1.41
CA VAL A 141 4.71 -63.70 -0.73
C VAL A 141 4.10 -62.37 -0.26
N GLY A 142 4.42 -61.97 0.97
CA GLY A 142 3.96 -60.70 1.55
C GLY A 142 2.44 -60.58 1.70
N GLU A 143 1.91 -59.41 1.37
CA GLU A 143 0.47 -59.10 1.36
C GLU A 143 -0.23 -59.52 0.05
N CYS A 144 0.51 -60.08 -0.92
CA CYS A 144 -0.07 -60.61 -2.13
C CYS A 144 -0.89 -61.87 -1.86
N THR A 145 -1.91 -62.08 -2.70
CA THR A 145 -2.69 -63.31 -2.69
C THR A 145 -2.67 -63.99 -4.05
N PRO A 146 -2.41 -65.31 -4.12
CA PRO A 146 -2.48 -66.04 -5.37
C PRO A 146 -3.91 -66.06 -5.89
N GLY A 147 -4.07 -65.90 -7.19
CA GLY A 147 -5.36 -65.84 -7.87
C GLY A 147 -5.42 -66.76 -9.08
N LEU A 148 -6.52 -66.64 -9.82
CA LEU A 148 -6.70 -67.26 -11.13
C LEU A 148 -7.01 -66.20 -12.16
N GLN A 149 -6.39 -66.30 -13.34
CA GLN A 149 -6.82 -65.58 -14.53
C GLN A 149 -7.72 -66.46 -15.38
N ARG A 150 -8.79 -65.89 -15.91
CA ARG A 150 -9.71 -66.56 -16.84
C ARG A 150 -9.42 -66.11 -18.26
N CYS A 151 -9.43 -67.02 -19.23
CA CYS A 151 -9.37 -66.64 -20.64
C CYS A 151 -10.78 -66.26 -21.16
N GLU A 152 -10.95 -65.02 -21.61
CA GLU A 152 -12.16 -64.56 -22.30
C GLU A 152 -11.79 -63.84 -23.60
N GLY A 153 -12.40 -64.24 -24.71
CA GLY A 153 -12.12 -63.64 -26.02
C GLY A 153 -10.71 -63.95 -26.58
N GLY A 154 -10.07 -65.02 -26.12
CA GLY A 154 -8.69 -65.38 -26.49
C GLY A 154 -7.61 -64.57 -25.78
N LYS A 155 -7.97 -63.81 -24.74
CA LYS A 155 -7.06 -63.04 -23.88
C LYS A 155 -7.27 -63.43 -22.41
N TRP A 156 -6.18 -63.48 -21.65
CA TRP A 156 -6.23 -63.64 -20.20
C TRP A 156 -6.79 -62.37 -19.56
N GLN A 157 -7.82 -62.52 -18.74
CA GLN A 157 -8.38 -61.44 -17.94
C GLN A 157 -7.46 -61.14 -16.74
N PRO A 158 -7.64 -60.00 -16.05
CA PRO A 158 -6.89 -59.66 -14.84
C PRO A 158 -6.95 -60.77 -13.78
N CYS A 159 -5.89 -60.87 -12.97
CA CYS A 159 -5.78 -61.84 -11.89
C CYS A 159 -6.82 -61.55 -10.80
N ASP A 160 -7.56 -62.56 -10.34
CA ASP A 160 -8.48 -62.44 -9.19
C ASP A 160 -7.75 -62.55 -7.83
N GLY A 161 -6.47 -62.15 -7.80
CA GLY A 161 -5.60 -62.13 -6.64
C GLY A 161 -5.04 -60.72 -6.42
N GLN A 162 -4.61 -60.41 -5.21
CA GLN A 162 -3.95 -59.14 -4.90
C GLN A 162 -2.50 -59.20 -5.38
N GLY A 163 -2.17 -58.36 -6.37
CA GLY A 163 -0.81 -58.19 -6.89
C GLY A 163 0.05 -57.26 -6.02
N PRO A 164 1.33 -57.11 -6.37
CA PRO A 164 2.24 -56.23 -5.65
C PRO A 164 1.79 -54.77 -5.78
N THR A 165 2.02 -54.00 -4.73
CA THR A 165 1.79 -52.55 -4.65
C THR A 165 3.01 -51.87 -4.07
N ALA A 166 3.21 -50.59 -4.37
CA ALA A 166 4.32 -49.81 -3.82
C ALA A 166 4.50 -50.01 -2.30
N GLU A 167 5.76 -50.17 -1.89
CA GLU A 167 6.10 -50.46 -0.50
C GLU A 167 5.67 -49.31 0.43
N LYS A 168 4.89 -49.65 1.44
CA LYS A 168 4.59 -48.74 2.54
C LYS A 168 5.41 -49.20 3.71
N CYS A 169 6.02 -48.25 4.41
CA CYS A 169 6.79 -48.50 5.61
C CYS A 169 5.86 -48.82 6.80
N ASP A 170 5.08 -49.89 6.70
CA ASP A 170 4.08 -50.32 7.68
C ASP A 170 4.40 -51.69 8.31
N GLY A 171 5.57 -52.26 7.99
CA GLY A 171 6.05 -53.53 8.50
C GLY A 171 5.51 -54.74 7.73
N LEU A 172 4.93 -54.52 6.55
CA LEU A 172 4.37 -55.53 5.67
C LEU A 172 5.00 -55.41 4.28
N ASP A 173 5.31 -56.55 3.67
CA ASP A 173 5.81 -56.68 2.29
C ASP A 173 4.66 -56.42 1.30
N ASN A 174 4.51 -55.17 0.86
CA ASN A 174 3.43 -54.75 -0.03
C ASN A 174 3.76 -54.97 -1.51
N ASP A 175 5.05 -54.93 -1.87
CA ASP A 175 5.52 -55.12 -3.25
C ASP A 175 5.86 -56.60 -3.56
N CYS A 176 5.76 -57.47 -2.55
CA CYS A 176 5.85 -58.92 -2.63
C CYS A 176 7.18 -59.43 -3.21
N ASP A 177 8.26 -58.65 -3.05
CA ASP A 177 9.61 -59.03 -3.45
C ASP A 177 10.29 -59.99 -2.45
N GLY A 178 9.67 -60.17 -1.26
CA GLY A 178 10.14 -61.02 -0.18
C GLY A 178 11.01 -60.31 0.87
N GLN A 179 11.16 -58.99 0.75
CA GLN A 179 11.73 -58.10 1.75
C GLN A 179 10.61 -57.38 2.48
N THR A 180 10.93 -56.52 3.45
CA THR A 180 9.92 -55.81 4.23
C THR A 180 10.48 -54.43 4.52
N ASP A 181 9.70 -53.41 4.19
CA ASP A 181 10.02 -51.99 4.31
C ASP A 181 11.35 -51.60 3.62
N GLU A 182 11.61 -52.11 2.41
CA GLU A 182 12.74 -51.65 1.59
C GLU A 182 12.52 -50.23 1.05
N ASN A 183 13.62 -49.52 0.79
CA ASN A 183 13.62 -48.12 0.33
C ASN A 183 12.98 -47.08 1.28
N CYS A 184 12.63 -47.46 2.52
CA CYS A 184 12.20 -46.52 3.55
C CYS A 184 13.35 -45.59 3.99
N PRO A 185 13.13 -44.25 4.04
CA PRO A 185 14.14 -43.28 4.54
C PRO A 185 14.64 -43.56 5.96
N CYS A 186 13.83 -44.23 6.77
CA CYS A 186 14.16 -44.67 8.11
C CYS A 186 13.30 -45.86 8.52
N GLN A 187 13.71 -46.60 9.56
CA GLN A 187 12.88 -47.67 10.13
C GLN A 187 12.14 -47.20 11.38
N ASP A 188 10.92 -47.69 11.59
CA ASP A 188 10.06 -47.28 12.70
C ASP A 188 10.73 -47.46 14.07
N GLY A 189 10.68 -46.39 14.87
CA GLY A 189 11.32 -46.31 16.18
C GLY A 189 12.82 -45.97 16.14
N GLN A 190 13.44 -45.83 14.97
CA GLN A 190 14.77 -45.23 14.86
C GLN A 190 14.72 -43.76 15.29
N THR A 191 15.84 -43.27 15.81
CA THR A 191 16.01 -41.88 16.18
C THR A 191 17.33 -41.34 15.69
N GLN A 192 17.36 -40.07 15.29
CA GLN A 192 18.58 -39.38 14.88
C GLN A 192 18.66 -37.96 15.45
N PRO A 193 19.87 -37.41 15.64
CA PRO A 193 20.04 -36.01 16.00
C PRO A 193 19.65 -35.09 14.84
N CYS A 194 19.20 -33.88 15.17
CA CYS A 194 18.87 -32.81 14.22
C CYS A 194 19.18 -31.44 14.86
N GLY A 195 19.23 -30.37 14.06
CA GLY A 195 19.49 -29.00 14.53
C GLY A 195 20.99 -28.66 14.67
N SER A 196 21.26 -27.51 15.29
CA SER A 196 22.60 -26.96 15.56
C SER A 196 22.84 -26.82 17.08
N ASP A 197 24.09 -26.95 17.51
CA ASP A 197 24.51 -26.71 18.90
C ASP A 197 24.98 -25.27 19.16
N ILE A 198 24.88 -24.41 18.15
CA ILE A 198 25.15 -22.97 18.24
C ILE A 198 23.90 -22.26 18.78
N PRO A 199 23.95 -21.61 19.95
CA PRO A 199 22.80 -20.85 20.48
C PRO A 199 22.41 -19.70 19.54
N PRO A 200 21.12 -19.40 19.36
CA PRO A 200 19.95 -19.86 20.12
C PRO A 200 19.39 -21.22 19.65
N CYS A 201 19.91 -21.80 18.58
CA CYS A 201 19.52 -23.14 18.18
C CYS A 201 19.84 -24.15 19.26
N THR A 202 19.08 -25.24 19.24
CA THR A 202 19.29 -26.35 20.14
C THR A 202 19.26 -27.65 19.37
N MET A 203 20.20 -28.52 19.70
CA MET A 203 20.19 -29.90 19.21
C MET A 203 18.88 -30.57 19.62
N GLY A 204 18.20 -31.12 18.64
CA GLY A 204 17.00 -31.92 18.79
C GLY A 204 17.21 -33.37 18.40
N GLN A 205 16.11 -34.11 18.42
CA GLN A 205 16.03 -35.48 17.97
C GLN A 205 14.78 -35.64 17.11
N GLN A 206 14.88 -36.41 16.02
CA GLN A 206 13.75 -36.87 15.23
C GLN A 206 13.54 -38.36 15.50
N SER A 207 12.28 -38.79 15.47
CA SER A 207 11.88 -40.19 15.56
C SER A 207 11.20 -40.59 14.26
N CYS A 208 11.53 -41.78 13.76
CA CYS A 208 10.89 -42.34 12.58
C CYS A 208 9.54 -42.94 12.94
N ASN A 209 8.50 -42.57 12.20
CA ASN A 209 7.19 -43.22 12.25
C ASN A 209 6.67 -43.40 10.82
N GLN A 210 6.23 -44.61 10.49
CA GLN A 210 5.81 -45.02 9.16
C GLN A 210 6.82 -44.62 8.07
N GLY A 211 8.10 -44.90 8.31
CA GLY A 211 9.19 -44.61 7.37
C GLY A 211 9.54 -43.14 7.16
N LYS A 212 8.94 -42.21 7.92
CA LYS A 212 9.20 -40.77 7.82
C LYS A 212 9.73 -40.19 9.13
N TRP A 213 10.72 -39.32 9.04
CA TRP A 213 11.24 -38.58 10.18
C TRP A 213 10.21 -37.57 10.69
N SER A 214 10.00 -37.52 12.01
CA SER A 214 9.21 -36.47 12.65
C SER A 214 9.85 -35.09 12.50
N SER A 215 9.13 -34.04 12.89
CA SER A 215 9.73 -32.73 13.13
C SER A 215 10.87 -32.83 14.15
N CYS A 216 11.89 -32.00 13.97
CA CYS A 216 12.98 -31.90 14.94
C CYS A 216 12.44 -31.33 16.26
N SER A 217 12.81 -31.93 17.38
CA SER A 217 12.43 -31.43 18.71
C SER A 217 13.27 -30.23 19.19
N GLY A 218 14.36 -29.92 18.48
CA GLY A 218 15.26 -28.80 18.74
C GLY A 218 14.85 -27.56 17.96
N LEU A 219 15.40 -26.42 18.36
CA LEU A 219 15.23 -25.15 17.64
C LEU A 219 16.15 -25.17 16.43
N LEU A 220 15.54 -25.15 15.23
CA LEU A 220 16.23 -25.24 13.97
C LEU A 220 16.68 -23.85 13.48
N PRO A 221 17.77 -23.79 12.70
CA PRO A 221 18.18 -22.56 12.05
C PRO A 221 17.13 -22.14 11.02
N VAL A 222 16.85 -20.84 10.98
CA VAL A 222 15.95 -20.19 10.01
C VAL A 222 16.67 -19.04 9.33
N GLU A 223 16.07 -18.45 8.29
CA GLU A 223 16.66 -17.30 7.61
C GLU A 223 16.87 -16.13 8.59
N GLU A 224 17.99 -15.42 8.44
CA GLU A 224 18.33 -14.27 9.28
C GLU A 224 17.36 -13.11 9.16
N THR A 225 17.11 -12.47 10.29
CA THR A 225 16.36 -11.22 10.40
C THR A 225 17.17 -10.24 11.22
N CYS A 226 17.12 -8.94 10.89
CA CYS A 226 17.84 -7.92 11.66
C CYS A 226 17.13 -7.68 13.01
N ASP A 227 17.33 -8.59 13.96
CA ASP A 227 16.65 -8.58 15.26
C ASP A 227 17.62 -8.62 16.46
N GLY A 228 18.92 -8.50 16.19
CA GLY A 228 19.97 -8.57 17.21
C GLY A 228 20.22 -9.99 17.70
N LYS A 229 19.75 -11.02 16.98
CA LYS A 229 19.98 -12.42 17.29
C LYS A 229 20.58 -13.14 16.08
N ASP A 230 20.98 -14.38 16.34
CA ASP A 230 21.50 -15.33 15.37
C ASP A 230 20.34 -16.29 15.08
N ASN A 231 19.58 -16.08 14.01
CA ASN A 231 18.41 -16.90 13.66
C ASN A 231 18.79 -18.17 12.88
N ASP A 232 19.88 -18.13 12.12
CA ASP A 232 20.40 -19.21 11.28
C ASP A 232 21.49 -20.05 11.99
N CYS A 233 21.87 -19.61 13.19
CA CYS A 233 22.75 -20.30 14.12
C CYS A 233 24.12 -20.62 13.51
N ASP A 234 24.66 -19.71 12.69
CA ASP A 234 26.01 -19.80 12.14
C ASP A 234 27.09 -19.19 13.08
N GLY A 235 26.65 -18.51 14.15
CA GLY A 235 27.49 -17.89 15.18
C GLY A 235 27.79 -16.41 14.92
N LEU A 236 27.24 -15.82 13.86
CA LEU A 236 27.19 -14.40 13.58
C LEU A 236 25.80 -13.87 13.94
N VAL A 237 25.70 -12.55 14.09
CA VAL A 237 24.43 -11.90 14.48
C VAL A 237 24.12 -10.89 13.38
N ASP A 238 22.91 -10.99 12.83
CA ASP A 238 22.40 -10.14 11.75
C ASP A 238 23.38 -10.00 10.56
N GLU A 239 24.03 -11.09 10.13
CA GLU A 239 24.90 -11.06 8.96
C GLU A 239 24.10 -10.86 7.67
N GLY A 240 24.72 -10.24 6.67
CA GLY A 240 24.04 -9.81 5.44
C GLY A 240 23.33 -8.45 5.54
N PHE A 241 23.07 -7.92 6.75
CA PHE A 241 22.43 -6.62 6.97
C PHE A 241 23.42 -5.44 7.07
N ASN A 242 24.72 -5.67 6.87
CA ASN A 242 25.78 -4.64 6.95
C ASN A 242 25.81 -3.87 8.28
N THR A 243 25.36 -4.49 9.37
CA THR A 243 25.39 -3.88 10.71
C THR A 243 26.82 -3.45 11.08
N GLY A 244 26.94 -2.26 11.68
CA GLY A 244 28.22 -1.66 12.06
C GLY A 244 29.01 -1.00 10.92
N VAL A 245 28.54 -1.07 9.66
CA VAL A 245 29.13 -0.32 8.53
C VAL A 245 28.76 1.15 8.65
N THR A 246 29.68 2.05 8.27
CA THR A 246 29.42 3.50 8.27
C THR A 246 28.32 3.88 7.29
N CYS A 247 27.41 4.74 7.71
CA CYS A 247 26.37 5.35 6.88
C CYS A 247 26.35 6.86 7.09
N ILE A 248 25.65 7.56 6.19
CA ILE A 248 25.34 8.98 6.33
C ILE A 248 23.81 9.04 6.38
N GLY A 249 23.27 9.53 7.49
CA GLY A 249 21.84 9.80 7.61
C GLY A 249 21.40 10.84 6.59
N THR A 250 20.12 10.76 6.20
CA THR A 250 19.49 11.78 5.36
C THR A 250 19.49 13.12 6.10
N GLY A 251 19.49 14.22 5.35
CA GLY A 251 19.48 15.56 5.94
C GLY A 251 20.69 15.87 6.81
N GLU A 252 20.43 16.51 7.96
CA GLU A 252 21.44 16.97 8.91
C GLU A 252 21.80 15.92 9.99
N CYS A 253 21.27 14.70 9.89
CA CYS A 253 21.57 13.62 10.84
C CYS A 253 23.04 13.13 10.79
N GLY A 254 23.77 13.46 9.72
CA GLY A 254 25.22 13.25 9.66
C GLY A 254 25.68 11.78 9.64
N GLU A 255 26.96 11.55 9.92
CA GLU A 255 27.58 10.21 9.87
C GLU A 255 27.18 9.34 11.06
N GLY A 256 26.84 8.08 10.78
CA GLY A 256 26.50 7.06 11.77
C GLY A 256 26.99 5.67 11.36
N VAL A 257 26.41 4.64 11.97
CA VAL A 257 26.61 3.24 11.57
C VAL A 257 25.27 2.56 11.34
N ILE A 258 25.23 1.60 10.42
CA ILE A 258 24.03 0.81 10.14
C ILE A 258 23.72 -0.06 11.37
N GLU A 259 22.46 -0.07 11.78
CA GLU A 259 21.91 -0.89 12.85
C GLU A 259 20.53 -1.42 12.49
N CYS A 260 20.07 -2.42 13.22
CA CYS A 260 18.72 -2.94 13.06
C CYS A 260 17.67 -1.93 13.56
N ALA A 261 16.61 -1.79 12.78
CA ALA A 261 15.41 -1.05 13.10
C ALA A 261 14.36 -1.95 13.75
N ALA A 262 13.31 -1.35 14.29
CA ALA A 262 12.26 -2.10 15.01
C ALA A 262 11.37 -2.96 14.08
N ASP A 263 11.39 -2.70 12.78
CA ASP A 263 10.66 -3.40 11.73
C ASP A 263 11.50 -4.48 11.02
N PHE A 264 12.65 -4.85 11.61
CA PHE A 264 13.62 -5.83 11.09
C PHE A 264 14.35 -5.39 9.80
N ASP A 265 14.20 -4.12 9.39
CA ASP A 265 15.04 -3.51 8.37
C ASP A 265 16.29 -2.86 8.99
N THR A 266 17.11 -2.23 8.15
CA THR A 266 18.31 -1.52 8.52
C THR A 266 18.08 -0.01 8.50
N ARG A 267 18.70 0.69 9.44
CA ARG A 267 18.70 2.17 9.49
C ARG A 267 20.07 2.69 9.87
N CYS A 268 20.34 3.94 9.55
CA CYS A 268 21.53 4.61 10.09
C CYS A 268 21.28 4.99 11.55
N SER A 269 22.28 4.82 12.42
CA SER A 269 22.15 5.05 13.86
C SER A 269 21.73 6.47 14.22
N THR A 270 21.96 7.44 13.34
CA THR A 270 21.62 8.85 13.52
C THR A 270 20.23 9.23 12.98
N MET A 271 19.57 8.36 12.23
CA MET A 271 18.21 8.58 11.71
C MET A 271 17.14 8.43 12.81
N PRO A 272 15.91 8.90 12.57
CA PRO A 272 14.80 8.80 13.51
C PRO A 272 14.64 7.41 14.13
N GLY A 273 14.56 7.39 15.46
CA GLY A 273 14.45 6.17 16.27
C GLY A 273 15.76 5.38 16.45
N GLY A 274 16.86 5.82 15.84
CA GLY A 274 18.19 5.21 15.93
C GLY A 274 18.84 5.27 17.32
N SER A 275 19.88 4.47 17.56
CA SER A 275 20.60 4.47 18.85
C SER A 275 21.34 5.78 19.16
N GLN A 276 21.62 6.58 18.14
CA GLN A 276 22.23 7.91 18.19
C GLN A 276 21.39 8.92 17.43
N ASP A 277 20.06 8.77 17.48
CA ASP A 277 19.09 9.62 16.81
C ASP A 277 19.45 11.11 16.97
N ALA A 278 19.72 11.73 15.83
CA ALA A 278 20.16 13.12 15.72
C ALA A 278 19.05 14.02 15.14
N SER A 279 17.88 13.44 14.83
CA SER A 279 16.73 14.19 14.31
C SER A 279 16.29 15.27 15.29
N GLN A 280 15.92 16.42 14.75
CA GLN A 280 15.38 17.55 15.48
C GLN A 280 14.14 18.05 14.75
N PRO A 281 13.15 18.65 15.44
CA PRO A 281 12.00 19.24 14.77
C PRO A 281 12.44 20.25 13.71
N GLU A 282 11.70 20.29 12.61
CA GLU A 282 12.03 21.18 11.51
C GLU A 282 12.13 22.65 11.91
N SER A 283 13.11 23.29 11.29
CA SER A 283 13.36 24.71 11.38
C SER A 283 13.46 25.21 9.95
N CYS A 284 12.90 26.38 9.67
CA CYS A 284 12.90 26.94 8.32
C CYS A 284 14.27 27.49 7.92
N ASP A 285 15.23 26.59 7.71
CA ASP A 285 16.58 26.90 7.30
C ASP A 285 16.96 26.24 5.97
N GLY A 286 16.01 25.54 5.33
CA GLY A 286 16.21 24.84 4.07
C GLY A 286 17.02 23.56 4.24
N LEU A 287 17.09 23.05 5.47
CA LEU A 287 17.72 21.79 5.82
C LEU A 287 16.65 20.80 6.29
N ASP A 288 16.95 19.52 6.11
CA ASP A 288 16.16 18.41 6.61
C ASP A 288 16.70 18.08 8.01
N ASN A 289 16.13 18.72 9.03
CA ASN A 289 16.55 18.66 10.43
C ASN A 289 16.02 17.41 11.13
N ASP A 290 14.86 16.93 10.71
CA ASP A 290 14.19 15.76 11.27
C ASP A 290 14.55 14.45 10.55
N CYS A 291 15.20 14.59 9.39
CA CYS A 291 15.82 13.53 8.61
C CYS A 291 14.81 12.54 8.03
N ASP A 292 13.58 12.97 7.75
CA ASP A 292 12.56 12.16 7.08
C ASP A 292 12.69 12.17 5.54
N GLY A 293 13.54 13.06 5.01
CA GLY A 293 13.86 13.19 3.59
C GLY A 293 13.05 14.26 2.85
N GLU A 294 12.12 14.93 3.51
CA GLU A 294 11.53 16.18 3.08
C GLU A 294 12.35 17.35 3.67
N THR A 295 11.96 18.59 3.40
CA THR A 295 12.69 19.76 3.90
C THR A 295 11.69 20.80 4.35
N ASP A 296 11.89 21.33 5.56
CA ASP A 296 11.09 22.38 6.16
C ASP A 296 9.58 22.02 6.24
N GLU A 297 9.21 20.74 6.36
CA GLU A 297 7.82 20.30 6.51
C GLU A 297 7.28 20.46 7.94
N GLY A 298 5.94 20.47 8.10
CA GLY A 298 5.31 20.61 9.41
C GLY A 298 5.56 21.95 10.13
N ILE A 299 6.09 22.97 9.42
CA ILE A 299 6.38 24.31 9.96
C ILE A 299 5.12 25.20 10.06
N GLU A 300 4.03 24.87 9.35
CA GLU A 300 2.76 25.60 9.48
C GLU A 300 2.21 25.44 10.91
N THR A 301 2.02 26.56 11.63
CA THR A 301 1.67 26.52 13.06
C THR A 301 0.24 26.96 13.38
N ASP A 302 -0.51 27.49 12.40
CA ASP A 302 -1.79 28.16 12.65
C ASP A 302 -3.04 27.39 12.19
N ASP A 303 -2.90 26.18 11.60
CA ASP A 303 -4.00 25.35 11.08
C ASP A 303 -4.99 26.16 10.21
N ALA A 304 -4.56 27.26 9.58
CA ALA A 304 -5.44 28.18 8.89
C ALA A 304 -5.70 27.69 7.45
N PRO A 305 -6.96 27.47 7.03
CA PRO A 305 -7.19 26.85 5.73
C PRO A 305 -6.97 27.79 4.55
N ASN A 306 -6.45 27.23 3.45
CA ASN A 306 -6.33 27.86 2.13
C ASN A 306 -7.64 28.05 1.36
N ASP A 307 -8.77 28.09 2.07
CA ASP A 307 -10.10 28.21 1.46
C ASP A 307 -11.00 29.07 2.35
N CYS A 308 -11.46 30.18 1.79
CA CYS A 308 -12.43 31.08 2.41
C CYS A 308 -13.66 30.36 2.99
N THR A 309 -14.14 29.29 2.33
CA THR A 309 -15.33 28.57 2.80
C THR A 309 -15.07 27.68 4.02
N ALA A 310 -13.80 27.32 4.24
CA ALA A 310 -13.31 26.56 5.38
C ALA A 310 -12.63 27.44 6.44
N ALA A 311 -12.59 28.76 6.24
CA ALA A 311 -11.89 29.72 7.08
C ALA A 311 -12.01 29.44 8.59
N LYS A 312 -10.88 29.55 9.29
CA LYS A 312 -10.77 29.34 10.74
C LYS A 312 -11.66 30.34 11.48
N ASP A 313 -12.69 29.82 12.15
CA ASP A 313 -13.67 30.63 12.87
C ASP A 313 -13.09 31.11 14.21
N LEU A 314 -12.82 32.41 14.32
CA LEU A 314 -12.33 33.06 15.53
C LEU A 314 -13.46 33.43 16.50
N GLY A 315 -14.72 33.22 16.10
CA GLY A 315 -15.90 33.48 16.90
C GLY A 315 -16.39 34.92 16.84
N PRO A 316 -17.32 35.28 17.76
CA PRO A 316 -17.92 36.61 17.81
C PRO A 316 -16.98 37.63 18.46
N LEU A 317 -16.93 38.83 17.90
CA LEU A 317 -16.14 39.95 18.40
C LEU A 317 -17.07 41.16 18.67
N PRO A 318 -17.39 41.45 19.95
CA PRO A 318 -18.20 42.60 20.31
C PRO A 318 -17.48 43.92 20.01
N ASP A 319 -18.28 44.96 19.79
CA ASP A 319 -17.89 46.35 19.54
C ASP A 319 -17.55 47.15 20.81
N ASP A 320 -17.16 46.48 21.90
CA ASP A 320 -16.78 47.09 23.17
C ASP A 320 -15.28 47.47 23.26
N GLY A 321 -14.58 47.48 22.12
CA GLY A 321 -13.14 47.69 22.01
C GLY A 321 -12.32 46.40 22.13
N SER A 322 -12.98 45.23 22.17
CA SER A 322 -12.33 43.93 22.18
C SER A 322 -11.46 43.71 20.93
N SER A 323 -10.40 42.93 21.11
CA SER A 323 -9.48 42.56 20.03
C SER A 323 -8.99 41.13 20.14
N ILE A 324 -8.72 40.52 18.98
CA ILE A 324 -8.11 39.21 18.81
C ILE A 324 -6.73 39.43 18.17
N ILE A 325 -5.71 38.78 18.70
CA ILE A 325 -4.40 38.70 18.08
C ILE A 325 -4.23 37.26 17.60
N ILE A 326 -3.99 37.10 16.30
CA ILE A 326 -3.59 35.83 15.71
C ILE A 326 -2.10 35.86 15.38
N THR A 327 -1.45 34.71 15.45
CA THR A 327 -0.07 34.50 15.04
C THR A 327 -0.06 33.32 14.10
N GLY A 328 0.64 33.45 12.98
CA GLY A 328 0.59 32.51 11.88
C GLY A 328 1.74 32.68 10.89
N ASN A 329 1.86 31.79 9.92
CA ASN A 329 2.91 31.80 8.91
C ASN A 329 2.42 31.20 7.59
N LEU A 330 2.78 31.84 6.46
CA LEU A 330 2.40 31.34 5.13
C LEU A 330 3.43 30.34 4.62
N TRP A 331 3.27 29.08 5.01
CA TRP A 331 4.15 27.99 4.61
C TRP A 331 3.35 26.72 4.35
N PRO A 332 3.54 26.03 3.21
CA PRO A 332 4.61 26.18 2.20
C PRO A 332 4.42 27.35 1.20
N PRO A 333 5.35 27.61 0.25
CA PRO A 333 5.15 28.64 -0.77
C PRO A 333 3.82 28.49 -1.54
N GLY A 334 3.01 29.55 -1.52
CA GLY A 334 1.67 29.57 -2.15
C GLY A 334 0.51 29.35 -1.18
N ASP A 335 0.81 29.19 0.10
CA ASP A 335 -0.14 29.14 1.22
C ASP A 335 -0.84 30.50 1.46
N GLU A 336 -2.05 30.44 2.00
CA GLU A 336 -2.96 31.56 2.27
C GLU A 336 -3.90 31.32 3.47
N ASP A 337 -3.77 32.12 4.52
CA ASP A 337 -4.57 31.86 5.72
C ASP A 337 -5.93 32.54 5.66
N TRP A 338 -7.00 31.75 5.72
CA TRP A 338 -8.35 32.29 5.85
C TRP A 338 -8.89 32.24 7.27
N TYR A 339 -9.29 33.39 7.77
CA TYR A 339 -9.96 33.59 9.05
C TYR A 339 -11.38 34.10 8.87
N LYS A 340 -12.27 33.71 9.77
CA LYS A 340 -13.65 34.20 9.82
C LYS A 340 -13.95 34.77 11.20
N VAL A 341 -14.49 35.99 11.22
CA VAL A 341 -14.87 36.69 12.46
C VAL A 341 -16.30 37.18 12.33
N GLN A 342 -17.10 37.00 13.38
CA GLN A 342 -18.44 37.59 13.47
C GLN A 342 -18.35 38.88 14.30
N ALA A 343 -18.23 40.03 13.65
CA ALA A 343 -18.30 41.32 14.33
C ALA A 343 -19.73 41.57 14.79
N ILE A 344 -19.91 41.75 16.09
CA ILE A 344 -21.21 42.02 16.72
C ILE A 344 -21.35 43.52 16.90
N ASP A 345 -22.48 44.05 16.45
CA ASP A 345 -22.92 45.42 16.67
C ASP A 345 -23.98 45.39 17.77
N ASN A 346 -23.60 45.84 18.97
CA ASN A 346 -24.52 45.92 20.08
C ASN A 346 -25.20 47.28 20.04
N LEU A 347 -26.53 47.28 19.86
CA LEU A 347 -27.32 48.50 20.01
C LEU A 347 -27.20 49.05 21.43
N GLU A 348 -26.42 50.11 21.57
CA GLU A 348 -26.28 50.82 22.83
C GLU A 348 -27.50 51.73 23.02
N GLU A 349 -28.48 51.28 23.80
CA GLU A 349 -29.74 52.01 24.03
C GLU A 349 -29.57 53.36 24.76
N ASP A 350 -28.38 53.64 25.34
CA ASP A 350 -28.15 54.68 26.36
C ASP A 350 -27.02 55.69 26.03
N GLN A 351 -26.47 55.74 24.82
CA GLN A 351 -25.38 56.69 24.51
C GLN A 351 -25.85 58.15 24.47
N GLU A 352 -25.36 58.96 25.42
CA GLU A 352 -25.70 60.37 25.63
C GLU A 352 -25.13 61.29 24.52
N ASP A 353 -24.14 60.80 23.76
CA ASP A 353 -23.42 61.46 22.67
C ASP A 353 -23.94 61.10 21.26
N GLY A 354 -24.84 60.11 21.14
CA GLY A 354 -25.47 59.72 19.89
C GLY A 354 -24.50 59.02 18.93
N CYS A 355 -23.56 58.25 19.45
CA CYS A 355 -22.62 57.46 18.69
C CYS A 355 -22.99 55.97 18.75
N ASP A 356 -22.44 55.21 17.80
CA ASP A 356 -22.43 53.75 17.84
C ASP A 356 -20.96 53.35 17.73
N ASN A 357 -20.55 52.36 18.52
CA ASN A 357 -19.16 51.96 18.67
C ASN A 357 -18.71 50.99 17.57
N PHE A 358 -19.61 50.46 16.74
CA PHE A 358 -19.25 49.52 15.68
C PHE A 358 -18.13 50.06 14.76
N HIS A 359 -16.95 49.45 14.87
CA HIS A 359 -15.74 49.86 14.16
C HIS A 359 -14.80 48.66 14.01
N PHE A 360 -14.94 47.94 12.90
CA PHE A 360 -14.15 46.73 12.64
C PHE A 360 -12.84 47.06 11.95
N ARG A 361 -11.72 46.59 12.50
CA ARG A 361 -10.37 46.86 11.99
C ARG A 361 -9.53 45.60 11.95
N VAL A 362 -8.70 45.49 10.92
CA VAL A 362 -7.72 44.43 10.73
C VAL A 362 -6.39 45.07 10.33
N ARG A 363 -5.30 44.75 11.02
CA ARG A 363 -3.96 45.24 10.64
C ARG A 363 -2.87 44.31 11.16
N PHE A 364 -1.71 44.31 10.50
CA PHE A 364 -0.54 43.63 11.03
C PHE A 364 0.05 44.37 12.25
N LEU A 365 0.39 43.61 13.30
CA LEU A 365 1.31 44.02 14.35
C LEU A 365 2.75 43.66 13.99
N GLU A 366 2.92 42.54 13.30
CA GLU A 366 4.18 42.05 12.75
C GLU A 366 3.91 41.58 11.32
N ASN A 367 4.57 42.20 10.34
CA ASN A 367 4.53 41.83 8.93
C ASN A 367 5.97 41.60 8.46
N PRO A 368 6.44 40.34 8.44
CA PRO A 368 7.82 40.04 8.07
C PRO A 368 8.18 40.59 6.69
N ASP A 369 9.27 41.38 6.67
CA ASP A 369 9.76 42.09 5.48
C ASP A 369 8.74 42.99 4.75
N ASP A 370 7.61 43.33 5.38
CA ASP A 370 6.49 44.04 4.76
C ASP A 370 5.96 43.36 3.47
N LYS A 371 6.01 42.02 3.42
CA LYS A 371 5.66 41.25 2.22
C LYS A 371 4.22 40.74 2.20
N LEU A 372 3.56 40.67 3.34
CA LEU A 372 2.23 40.10 3.46
C LEU A 372 1.14 41.14 3.23
N LEU A 373 0.04 40.68 2.65
CA LEU A 373 -1.14 41.44 2.29
C LEU A 373 -2.38 40.78 2.89
N ILE A 374 -3.45 41.56 3.01
CA ILE A 374 -4.77 41.11 3.40
C ILE A 374 -5.81 41.39 2.33
N ASP A 375 -6.70 40.41 2.12
CA ASP A 375 -7.97 40.62 1.44
C ASP A 375 -9.10 40.45 2.45
N VAL A 376 -10.12 41.32 2.40
CA VAL A 376 -11.27 41.21 3.31
C VAL A 376 -12.55 41.10 2.50
N LYS A 377 -13.33 40.05 2.79
CA LYS A 377 -14.66 39.81 2.23
C LYS A 377 -15.71 39.96 3.32
N VAL A 378 -16.85 40.53 2.97
CA VAL A 378 -17.95 40.81 3.91
C VAL A 378 -19.13 39.92 3.58
N THR A 379 -19.73 39.32 4.60
CA THR A 379 -20.93 38.46 4.55
C THR A 379 -20.75 37.11 3.84
N SER A 380 -19.97 37.02 2.77
CA SER A 380 -19.75 35.77 2.03
C SER A 380 -18.44 35.77 1.23
N CYS A 381 -17.97 34.58 0.84
CA CYS A 381 -16.78 34.38 0.01
C CYS A 381 -16.91 34.83 -1.45
N THR A 382 -18.13 35.14 -1.92
CA THR A 382 -18.44 35.65 -3.27
C THR A 382 -19.64 36.62 -3.20
N PRO A 383 -19.74 37.69 -4.03
CA PRO A 383 -18.80 38.17 -5.04
C PRO A 383 -18.50 39.68 -4.85
N THR A 384 -17.76 40.08 -3.82
CA THR A 384 -17.05 41.38 -3.80
C THR A 384 -16.08 41.40 -2.63
N GLU A 385 -14.80 41.68 -2.90
CA GLU A 385 -13.83 41.99 -1.86
C GLU A 385 -14.05 43.44 -1.41
N ALA A 386 -14.20 43.63 -0.09
CA ALA A 386 -14.26 44.96 0.52
C ALA A 386 -12.86 45.59 0.62
N CYS A 387 -11.81 44.75 0.65
CA CYS A 387 -10.41 45.14 0.60
C CYS A 387 -9.61 44.08 -0.19
N VAL A 388 -8.62 44.52 -0.96
CA VAL A 388 -7.77 43.67 -1.80
C VAL A 388 -6.35 44.20 -1.73
N ASP A 389 -5.39 43.30 -1.52
CA ASP A 389 -3.95 43.58 -1.56
C ASP A 389 -3.53 44.78 -0.69
N ASP A 390 -4.08 44.89 0.53
CA ASP A 390 -3.74 45.97 1.48
C ASP A 390 -3.02 45.40 2.72
N THR A 391 -2.59 46.27 3.64
CA THR A 391 -1.94 45.88 4.92
C THR A 391 -2.80 46.21 6.14
N GLU A 392 -3.85 46.98 5.93
CA GLU A 392 -4.83 47.38 6.92
C GLU A 392 -6.22 47.43 6.27
N PHE A 393 -7.24 47.08 7.03
CA PHE A 393 -8.62 47.22 6.66
C PHE A 393 -9.37 47.91 7.80
N ASP A 394 -10.09 48.96 7.47
CA ASP A 394 -10.91 49.71 8.41
C ASP A 394 -12.34 49.78 7.85
N TYR A 395 -13.28 49.22 8.60
CA TYR A 395 -14.70 49.30 8.33
C TYR A 395 -15.38 50.06 9.47
N ALA A 396 -15.54 51.36 9.25
CA ALA A 396 -16.40 52.23 10.00
C ALA A 396 -17.45 52.84 9.05
N TYR A 397 -18.64 53.16 9.57
CA TYR A 397 -19.67 53.88 8.81
C TYR A 397 -19.36 55.40 8.73
N ASP A 398 -18.10 55.77 8.48
CA ASP A 398 -17.67 57.16 8.33
C ASP A 398 -17.41 57.46 6.85
N SER A 399 -18.32 58.17 6.19
CA SER A 399 -18.01 58.92 4.95
C SER A 399 -19.18 59.70 4.33
N GLN A 400 -20.38 59.74 4.92
CA GLN A 400 -21.51 60.46 4.30
C GLN A 400 -22.01 61.72 5.02
N PHE A 401 -21.49 62.06 6.20
CA PHE A 401 -22.00 63.20 6.97
C PHE A 401 -20.86 64.05 7.58
N ASP A 402 -21.07 65.37 7.67
CA ASP A 402 -20.07 66.35 8.10
C ASP A 402 -19.50 66.02 9.50
N VAL A 403 -18.30 65.45 9.52
CA VAL A 403 -17.57 65.13 10.75
C VAL A 403 -17.12 66.44 11.43
N PRO A 404 -17.49 66.71 12.70
CA PRO A 404 -17.03 67.89 13.42
C PRO A 404 -15.48 67.91 13.52
N PRO A 405 -14.82 69.09 13.48
CA PRO A 405 -13.38 69.17 13.62
C PRO A 405 -12.95 68.67 15.01
N GLY A 406 -12.40 67.45 15.07
CA GLY A 406 -11.94 66.81 16.32
C GLY A 406 -12.51 65.41 16.58
N ALA A 407 -13.52 64.96 15.82
CA ALA A 407 -13.97 63.57 15.85
C ALA A 407 -13.08 62.75 14.89
N GLN A 408 -11.99 62.18 15.42
CA GLN A 408 -11.20 61.19 14.70
C GLN A 408 -11.58 59.80 15.22
N GLY A 409 -12.14 58.96 14.35
CA GLY A 409 -12.13 57.50 14.52
C GLY A 409 -13.07 56.91 15.58
N MET A 410 -14.29 57.43 15.72
CA MET A 410 -15.31 56.85 16.61
C MET A 410 -16.46 56.31 15.78
N GLY A 411 -16.48 54.99 15.53
CA GLY A 411 -17.62 54.22 15.00
C GLY A 411 -18.59 54.92 14.04
N GLN A 412 -19.90 54.73 14.21
CA GLN A 412 -20.93 55.33 13.34
C GLN A 412 -21.37 56.74 13.81
N CYS A 413 -20.46 57.63 14.18
CA CYS A 413 -20.80 58.94 14.75
C CYS A 413 -21.03 60.06 13.71
N PRO A 414 -21.98 60.98 13.94
CA PRO A 414 -23.15 60.89 14.82
C PRO A 414 -24.26 60.02 14.19
N CYS A 415 -24.93 59.17 14.97
CA CYS A 415 -26.07 58.36 14.55
C CYS A 415 -27.37 58.67 15.30
N SER A 416 -28.47 58.14 14.79
CA SER A 416 -29.80 58.20 15.39
C SER A 416 -30.56 56.90 15.12
N ILE A 417 -31.31 56.41 16.12
CA ILE A 417 -32.22 55.26 15.95
C ILE A 417 -33.42 55.57 15.03
N THR A 418 -33.63 56.84 14.69
CA THR A 418 -34.60 57.29 13.69
C THR A 418 -33.90 58.05 12.56
N PRO A 419 -34.24 57.84 11.28
CA PRO A 419 -33.61 58.55 10.17
C PRO A 419 -33.74 60.08 10.31
N GLU A 420 -32.62 60.78 10.45
CA GLU A 420 -32.50 62.24 10.51
C GLU A 420 -31.47 62.73 9.47
N GLU A 421 -31.70 63.87 8.84
CA GLU A 421 -30.78 64.46 7.86
C GLU A 421 -29.47 64.87 8.57
N GLY A 422 -28.32 64.35 8.13
CA GLY A 422 -27.02 64.64 8.73
C GLY A 422 -26.52 63.64 9.79
N LYS A 423 -27.24 62.53 10.02
CA LYS A 423 -26.84 61.46 10.96
C LYS A 423 -26.92 60.08 10.32
N ALA A 424 -26.05 59.15 10.74
CA ALA A 424 -26.16 57.73 10.43
C ALA A 424 -27.37 57.08 11.16
N VAL A 425 -27.78 55.88 10.76
CA VAL A 425 -28.83 55.12 11.47
C VAL A 425 -28.15 54.13 12.42
N CYS A 426 -28.33 54.25 13.74
CA CYS A 426 -27.84 53.25 14.68
C CYS A 426 -28.74 52.01 14.56
N SER A 427 -28.37 51.09 13.67
CA SER A 427 -29.10 49.84 13.44
C SER A 427 -28.17 48.68 13.62
N LYS A 428 -28.62 47.65 14.33
CA LYS A 428 -27.88 46.41 14.51
C LYS A 428 -27.38 45.86 13.16
N ASP A 429 -26.08 45.90 12.96
CA ASP A 429 -25.39 45.56 11.73
C ASP A 429 -24.31 44.49 11.97
N ASP A 430 -24.66 43.43 12.71
CA ASP A 430 -23.81 42.24 12.86
C ASP A 430 -23.32 41.77 11.48
N ARG A 431 -22.01 41.64 11.34
CA ARG A 431 -21.37 41.25 10.07
C ARG A 431 -20.38 40.13 10.27
N ILE A 432 -20.28 39.28 9.25
CA ILE A 432 -19.22 38.28 9.15
C ILE A 432 -18.17 38.83 8.21
N PHE A 433 -16.93 38.86 8.67
CA PHE A 433 -15.76 39.19 7.87
C PHE A 433 -14.94 37.92 7.64
N PHE A 434 -14.53 37.72 6.40
CA PHE A 434 -13.54 36.72 6.01
C PHE A 434 -12.27 37.45 5.64
N ILE A 435 -11.17 37.09 6.29
CA ILE A 435 -9.88 37.75 6.15
C ILE A 435 -8.93 36.72 5.56
N ARG A 436 -8.35 37.03 4.41
CA ARG A 436 -7.27 36.24 3.81
C ARG A 436 -5.96 36.95 4.13
N VAL A 437 -5.01 36.25 4.71
CA VAL A 437 -3.61 36.68 4.74
C VAL A 437 -2.90 35.97 3.60
N HIS A 438 -2.22 36.71 2.73
CA HIS A 438 -1.49 36.11 1.61
C HIS A 438 -0.20 36.88 1.33
N GLY A 439 0.70 36.25 0.57
CA GLY A 439 2.02 36.78 0.27
C GLY A 439 2.46 36.49 -1.15
N PRO A 440 3.66 36.96 -1.55
CA PRO A 440 4.21 36.68 -2.86
C PRO A 440 4.37 35.17 -3.09
N THR A 441 3.94 34.70 -4.27
CA THR A 441 4.00 33.27 -4.67
C THR A 441 5.41 32.71 -4.83
N SER A 442 6.45 33.53 -4.65
CA SER A 442 7.85 33.14 -4.69
C SER A 442 8.63 33.84 -3.57
N GLY A 443 9.32 33.07 -2.74
CA GLY A 443 10.08 33.58 -1.59
C GLY A 443 9.24 33.75 -0.32
N SER A 444 8.31 32.83 -0.07
CA SER A 444 7.63 32.71 1.22
C SER A 444 8.68 32.61 2.33
N SER A 445 8.40 33.32 3.42
CA SER A 445 9.19 33.26 4.63
C SER A 445 8.40 32.47 5.66
N CYS A 446 9.06 31.57 6.39
CA CYS A 446 8.46 30.94 7.57
C CYS A 446 8.39 31.89 8.77
N ASP A 447 8.75 33.17 8.58
CA ASP A 447 8.56 34.18 9.60
C ASP A 447 7.07 34.29 9.96
N ASN A 448 6.81 34.32 11.27
CA ASN A 448 5.47 34.51 11.76
C ASN A 448 5.01 35.95 11.55
N TYR A 449 3.79 36.11 11.07
CA TYR A 449 3.08 37.37 11.17
C TYR A 449 2.23 37.41 12.44
N GLN A 450 1.88 38.62 12.86
CA GLN A 450 0.85 38.84 13.87
C GLN A 450 -0.20 39.78 13.31
N LEU A 451 -1.46 39.37 13.36
CA LEU A 451 -2.59 40.18 12.89
C LEU A 451 -3.48 40.57 14.08
N LEU A 452 -3.75 41.86 14.22
CA LEU A 452 -4.72 42.40 15.17
C LEU A 452 -6.06 42.58 14.46
N ILE A 453 -7.09 41.95 15.01
CA ILE A 453 -8.49 42.15 14.61
C ILE A 453 -9.21 42.80 15.79
N SER A 454 -9.87 43.92 15.58
CA SER A 454 -10.59 44.63 16.65
C SER A 454 -11.96 45.09 16.19
N ASN A 455 -12.90 45.19 17.12
CA ASN A 455 -14.19 45.80 16.89
C ASN A 455 -14.49 46.76 18.04
N GLY A 456 -15.02 47.94 17.73
CA GLY A 456 -15.26 48.97 18.73
C GLY A 456 -14.22 50.08 18.73
N ALA A 457 -14.60 51.24 19.26
CA ALA A 457 -13.63 52.25 19.66
C ALA A 457 -12.72 51.67 20.75
N ALA A 458 -11.41 51.90 20.65
CA ALA A 458 -10.51 51.53 21.75
C ALA A 458 -10.90 52.39 22.97
N PRO A 459 -10.99 51.81 24.19
CA PRO A 459 -11.41 52.54 25.39
C PRO A 459 -10.50 53.73 25.75
#